data_AF-A0A0W8F3D0-F1
#
_entry.id   AF-A0A0W8F3D0-F1
#
_cell.length_a   1.000
_cell.length_b   1.000
_cell.length_c   1.000
_cell.angle_alpha   90.00
_cell.angle_beta   90.00
_cell.angle_gamma   90.00
#
_symmetry.space_group_name_H-M   'P 1'
#
loop_
_entity.id
_entity.type
_entity.pdbx_description
1 polymer ?
#
loop_
_entity_poly.entity_id
_entity_poly.type
_entity_poly.pdbx_seq_one_letter_code
_entity_poly.pdbx_strand_id
1 'polypeptide(L)'
;MQLVHRGGLLLLIIILAFLFPAGVSALVTYDGSQVSVNQPVHDDVFASGGTVDINAPVDSLIAVGGTITINAPVAGDVIAAGGTITVNNDIEGKLIAAGGTIMVNGDIGTNAILAGGTVTLGPGATIGRDAMVTGGQVTNAGTVIGNLSVSAQSFDNSGTAGHLEVELSEPRDQFSAFRSLGLFLLSVGMFFLGLVLIRVAPARFLTVEEEVRRSPLVKTIAGFFGIIVAFIVLILISITIVLLPLAIILWEAFCLGLLISTLVVSLAFGRTIAGYLKWEAPPWQLFIVGFVILNLLFRIPVVGIIFVAIAVSLGTAAFFWTLWVHRDAIRGAAG
;
A
#
# COMPACT_ATOMS: atom_id res chain seq x y z
N MET A 1 10.28 -20.01 17.73
CA MET A 1 9.28 -18.92 17.85
C MET A 1 9.93 -17.75 18.62
N GLN A 2 10.89 -17.04 18.02
CA GLN A 2 11.69 -16.00 18.75
C GLN A 2 12.14 -14.80 17.88
N LEU A 3 11.59 -14.60 16.68
CA LEU A 3 12.03 -13.51 15.79
C LEU A 3 11.09 -12.29 15.73
N VAL A 4 9.92 -12.34 16.36
CA VAL A 4 8.91 -11.25 16.28
C VAL A 4 9.04 -10.24 17.43
N HIS A 5 9.75 -10.56 18.51
CA HIS A 5 9.85 -9.67 19.69
C HIS A 5 10.97 -8.61 19.62
N ARG A 6 11.93 -8.72 18.70
CA ARG A 6 13.08 -7.80 18.64
C ARG A 6 12.78 -6.46 17.95
N GLY A 7 11.86 -6.45 16.99
CA GLY A 7 11.46 -5.23 16.27
C GLY A 7 10.65 -4.25 17.13
N GLY A 8 9.77 -4.76 18.00
CA GLY A 8 8.97 -3.92 18.90
C GLY A 8 9.78 -3.26 20.01
N LEU A 9 10.83 -3.92 20.52
CA LEU A 9 11.71 -3.38 21.56
C LEU A 9 12.58 -2.22 21.04
N LEU A 10 13.09 -2.32 19.81
CA LEU A 10 13.88 -1.25 19.19
C LEU A 10 13.04 0.00 18.90
N LEU A 11 11.80 -0.17 18.41
CA LEU A 11 10.85 0.94 18.23
C LEU A 11 10.49 1.61 19.56
N LEU A 12 10.32 0.83 20.64
CA LEU A 12 10.06 1.37 21.97
C LEU A 12 11.25 2.16 22.53
N ILE A 13 12.49 1.69 22.31
CA ILE A 13 13.72 2.37 22.76
C ILE A 13 13.93 3.69 22.00
N ILE A 14 13.64 3.74 20.70
CA ILE A 14 13.74 4.97 19.89
C ILE A 14 12.70 6.01 20.34
N ILE A 15 11.47 5.59 20.65
CA ILE A 15 10.42 6.47 21.17
C ILE A 15 10.76 6.96 22.59
N LEU A 16 11.37 6.11 23.43
CA LEU A 16 11.80 6.48 24.78
C LEU A 16 13.04 7.39 24.79
N ALA A 17 13.93 7.25 23.79
CA ALA A 17 15.07 8.15 23.61
C ALA A 17 14.63 9.56 23.18
N PHE A 18 13.51 9.68 22.46
CA PHE A 18 12.88 10.97 22.12
C PHE A 18 12.16 11.67 23.28
N LEU A 19 12.02 11.00 24.44
CA LEU A 19 11.35 11.52 25.63
C LEU A 19 12.31 12.16 26.66
N PHE A 20 13.62 12.15 26.42
CA PHE A 20 14.60 12.85 27.26
C PHE A 20 15.02 14.18 26.62
N PRO A 21 14.65 15.34 27.17
CA PRO A 21 15.30 16.60 26.82
C PRO A 21 16.70 16.60 27.46
N ALA A 22 17.71 16.14 26.72
CA ALA A 22 19.09 16.36 27.10
C ALA A 22 19.47 17.80 26.75
N GLY A 23 19.45 18.69 27.74
CA GLY A 23 20.07 20.00 27.62
C GLY A 23 21.57 19.83 27.42
N VAL A 24 22.06 20.16 26.24
CA VAL A 24 23.50 20.33 25.94
C VAL A 24 23.65 21.71 25.32
N SER A 25 24.41 22.57 26.00
CA SER A 25 24.76 23.90 25.52
C SER A 25 26.06 23.84 24.71
N ALA A 26 25.91 23.73 23.40
CA ALA A 26 26.75 24.21 22.31
C ALA A 26 26.19 23.54 21.04
N LEU A 27 25.26 24.23 20.37
CA LEU A 27 24.52 23.70 19.23
C LEU A 27 24.06 24.88 18.38
N VAL A 28 24.43 24.92 17.10
CA VAL A 28 23.96 25.96 16.18
C VAL A 28 22.77 25.42 15.40
N THR A 29 21.57 25.88 15.76
CA THR A 29 20.32 25.52 15.07
C THR A 29 19.88 26.65 14.15
N TYR A 30 19.68 26.33 12.87
CA TYR A 30 19.05 27.24 11.90
C TYR A 30 17.63 26.75 11.58
N ASP A 31 16.63 27.60 11.80
CA ASP A 31 15.23 27.31 11.51
C ASP A 31 14.59 28.46 10.72
N GLY A 32 13.93 28.16 9.59
CA GLY A 32 13.33 29.14 8.69
C GLY A 32 12.86 28.56 7.35
N SER A 33 12.16 29.35 6.52
CA SER A 33 11.78 28.92 5.17
C SER A 33 12.98 28.72 4.25
N GLN A 34 14.06 29.48 4.48
CA GLN A 34 15.35 29.34 3.82
C GLN A 34 16.46 29.46 4.87
N VAL A 35 17.32 28.46 4.93
CA VAL A 35 18.50 28.41 5.79
C VAL A 35 19.75 28.49 4.92
N SER A 36 20.67 29.39 5.23
CA SER A 36 21.93 29.51 4.50
C SER A 36 23.11 29.72 5.44
N VAL A 37 24.07 28.79 5.42
CA VAL A 37 25.31 28.84 6.21
C VAL A 37 26.42 29.38 5.32
N ASN A 38 26.75 30.66 5.48
CA ASN A 38 27.71 31.38 4.63
C ASN A 38 29.02 31.73 5.34
N GLN A 39 29.18 31.36 6.61
CA GLN A 39 30.40 31.57 7.38
C GLN A 39 30.84 30.24 7.99
N PRO A 40 32.15 29.99 8.13
CA PRO A 40 32.64 28.75 8.72
C PRO A 40 32.07 28.55 10.13
N VAL A 41 31.63 27.32 10.43
CA VAL A 41 31.14 26.94 11.76
C VAL A 41 32.02 25.80 12.27
N HIS A 42 32.77 26.07 13.34
CA HIS A 42 33.63 25.07 14.00
C HIS A 42 32.83 24.26 15.04
N ASP A 43 31.68 23.75 14.61
CA ASP A 43 30.78 22.91 15.40
C ASP A 43 29.82 22.16 14.47
N ASP A 44 29.05 21.23 15.03
CA ASP A 44 28.00 20.51 14.33
C ASP A 44 26.81 21.42 14.01
N VAL A 45 26.35 21.38 12.76
CA VAL A 45 25.26 22.22 12.26
C VAL A 45 23.99 21.40 12.10
N PHE A 46 22.90 21.91 12.66
CA PHE A 46 21.55 21.40 12.47
C PHE A 46 20.73 22.43 11.72
N ALA A 47 20.37 22.10 10.47
CA ALA A 47 19.67 22.99 9.57
C ALA A 47 18.32 22.39 9.15
N SER A 48 17.23 23.13 9.38
CA SER A 48 15.89 22.73 8.97
C SER A 48 15.20 23.85 8.21
N GLY A 49 14.67 23.58 7.02
CA GLY A 49 13.92 24.60 6.28
C GLY A 49 13.34 24.15 4.95
N GLY A 50 12.61 25.03 4.26
CA GLY A 50 12.13 24.76 2.90
C GLY A 50 13.29 24.56 1.92
N THR A 51 14.30 25.43 2.02
CA THR A 51 15.59 25.33 1.33
C THR A 51 16.73 25.44 2.34
N VAL A 52 17.74 24.57 2.24
CA VAL A 52 18.94 24.57 3.09
C VAL A 52 20.17 24.64 2.19
N ASP A 53 20.96 25.71 2.31
CA ASP A 53 22.19 25.93 1.55
C ASP A 53 23.41 26.00 2.48
N ILE A 54 24.35 25.08 2.34
CA ILE A 54 25.60 25.04 3.12
C ILE A 54 26.74 25.51 2.21
N ASN A 55 27.14 26.78 2.36
CA ASN A 55 28.10 27.47 1.50
C ASN A 55 29.44 27.75 2.18
N ALA A 56 29.60 27.39 3.46
CA ALA A 56 30.85 27.52 4.19
C ALA A 56 31.17 26.23 4.97
N PRO A 57 32.45 25.99 5.31
CA PRO A 57 32.86 24.76 5.99
C PRO A 57 32.20 24.57 7.35
N VAL A 58 31.82 23.33 7.65
CA VAL A 58 31.23 22.92 8.93
C VAL A 58 31.88 21.61 9.41
N ASP A 59 31.78 21.31 10.71
CA ASP A 59 32.31 20.06 11.25
C ASP A 59 31.41 18.89 10.84
N SER A 60 30.22 18.72 11.42
CA SER A 60 29.20 17.77 10.93
C SER A 60 27.91 18.48 10.53
N LEU A 61 27.07 17.84 9.72
CA LEU A 61 25.82 18.42 9.24
C LEU A 61 24.65 17.46 9.37
N ILE A 62 23.58 17.95 9.99
CA ILE A 62 22.26 17.34 9.92
C ILE A 62 21.30 18.33 9.25
N ALA A 63 20.83 17.99 8.05
CA ALA A 63 20.00 18.87 7.22
C ALA A 63 18.65 18.22 6.89
N VAL A 64 17.55 18.93 7.12
CA VAL A 64 16.21 18.51 6.74
C VAL A 64 15.52 19.60 5.94
N GLY A 65 14.99 19.28 4.76
CA GLY A 65 14.28 20.31 3.99
C GLY A 65 13.65 19.88 2.68
N GLY A 66 13.00 20.81 1.99
CA GLY A 66 12.49 20.55 0.64
C GLY A 66 13.62 20.38 -0.38
N THR A 67 14.56 21.32 -0.38
CA THR A 67 15.78 21.32 -1.19
C THR A 67 16.99 21.53 -0.29
N ILE A 68 18.00 20.67 -0.41
CA ILE A 68 19.25 20.75 0.35
C ILE A 68 20.42 20.83 -0.64
N THR A 69 21.26 21.84 -0.51
CA THR A 69 22.46 22.03 -1.33
C THR A 69 23.69 22.16 -0.42
N ILE A 70 24.69 21.30 -0.61
CA ILE A 70 25.95 21.32 0.13
C ILE A 70 27.07 21.72 -0.84
N ASN A 71 27.53 22.98 -0.74
CA ASN A 71 28.52 23.59 -1.66
C ASN A 71 29.90 23.77 -1.02
N ALA A 72 30.04 23.49 0.27
CA ALA A 72 31.28 23.63 1.03
C ALA A 72 31.67 22.33 1.73
N PRO A 73 32.96 22.15 2.08
CA PRO A 73 33.44 20.90 2.66
C PRO A 73 32.87 20.67 4.06
N VAL A 74 32.63 19.40 4.40
CA VAL A 74 32.19 18.94 5.73
C VAL A 74 33.24 18.00 6.28
N ALA A 75 33.84 18.32 7.44
CA ALA A 75 34.95 17.55 8.01
C ALA A 75 34.50 16.21 8.65
N GLY A 76 33.24 16.12 9.05
CA GLY A 76 32.63 15.00 9.74
C GLY A 76 31.57 14.33 8.88
N ASP A 77 30.48 13.91 9.53
CA ASP A 77 29.41 13.16 8.91
C ASP A 77 28.27 14.09 8.43
N VAL A 78 27.60 13.69 7.35
CA VAL A 78 26.41 14.35 6.83
C VAL A 78 25.22 13.41 6.91
N ILE A 79 24.13 13.88 7.52
CA ILE A 79 22.82 13.25 7.47
C ILE A 79 21.83 14.24 6.83
N ALA A 80 21.30 13.91 5.66
CA ALA A 80 20.41 14.77 4.91
C ALA A 80 19.08 14.07 4.58
N ALA A 81 17.95 14.73 4.84
CA ALA A 81 16.63 14.23 4.45
C ALA A 81 15.83 15.32 3.74
N GLY A 82 15.44 15.09 2.48
CA GLY A 82 14.70 16.11 1.73
C GLY A 82 14.10 15.68 0.41
N GLY A 83 13.38 16.59 -0.25
CA GLY A 83 12.82 16.33 -1.58
C GLY A 83 13.92 16.19 -2.65
N THR A 84 14.82 17.17 -2.68
CA THR A 84 16.00 17.19 -3.56
C THR A 84 17.25 17.44 -2.73
N ILE A 85 18.26 16.60 -2.86
CA ILE A 85 19.55 16.73 -2.16
C ILE A 85 20.67 16.78 -3.19
N THR A 86 21.50 17.81 -3.13
CA THR A 86 22.67 17.99 -3.99
C THR A 86 23.93 18.19 -3.15
N VAL A 87 24.90 17.30 -3.30
CA VAL A 87 26.21 17.37 -2.62
C VAL A 87 27.27 17.72 -3.64
N ASN A 88 27.72 18.97 -3.67
CA ASN A 88 28.67 19.49 -4.66
C ASN A 88 30.12 19.51 -4.20
N ASN A 89 30.36 19.30 -2.90
CA ASN A 89 31.68 19.39 -2.29
C ASN A 89 31.96 18.19 -1.39
N ASP A 90 33.17 18.12 -0.86
CA ASP A 90 33.70 16.94 -0.20
C ASP A 90 33.16 16.79 1.22
N ILE A 91 32.91 15.55 1.62
CA ILE A 91 32.52 15.14 2.95
C ILE A 91 33.59 14.16 3.42
N GLU A 92 34.43 14.55 4.36
CA GLU A 92 35.53 13.70 4.84
C GLU A 92 35.02 12.44 5.57
N GLY A 93 33.86 12.53 6.23
CA GLY A 93 33.22 11.44 6.95
C GLY A 93 32.28 10.57 6.11
N LYS A 94 31.11 10.29 6.66
CA LYS A 94 30.04 9.47 6.05
C LYS A 94 28.96 10.37 5.47
N LEU A 95 28.31 9.90 4.41
CA LEU A 95 27.10 10.51 3.88
C LEU A 95 25.92 9.56 4.07
N ILE A 96 24.88 10.01 4.77
CA ILE A 96 23.58 9.35 4.84
C ILE A 96 22.55 10.32 4.26
N ALA A 97 21.96 9.97 3.11
CA ALA A 97 21.00 10.84 2.44
C ALA A 97 19.71 10.08 2.08
N ALA A 98 18.56 10.67 2.37
CA ALA A 98 17.26 10.14 2.01
C ALA A 98 16.41 11.20 1.29
N GLY A 99 15.94 10.94 0.08
CA GLY A 99 15.15 11.94 -0.65
C GLY A 99 14.47 11.49 -1.94
N GLY A 100 13.74 12.39 -2.58
CA GLY A 100 13.14 12.11 -3.89
C GLY A 100 14.21 11.99 -4.97
N THR A 101 15.09 12.99 -5.04
CA THR A 101 16.23 13.04 -5.95
C THR A 101 17.51 13.34 -5.17
N ILE A 102 18.54 12.51 -5.34
CA ILE A 102 19.84 12.66 -4.70
C ILE A 102 20.92 12.74 -5.77
N MET A 103 21.73 13.80 -5.74
CA MET A 103 22.90 13.98 -6.61
C MET A 103 24.15 14.17 -5.74
N VAL A 104 25.16 13.32 -5.94
CA VAL A 104 26.45 13.43 -5.25
C VAL A 104 27.54 13.66 -6.28
N ASN A 105 28.22 14.80 -6.19
CA ASN A 105 29.29 15.21 -7.11
C ASN A 105 30.66 15.32 -6.41
N GLY A 106 30.69 15.49 -5.09
CA GLY A 106 31.92 15.59 -4.29
C GLY A 106 32.39 14.23 -3.75
N ASP A 107 33.59 14.24 -3.16
CA ASP A 107 34.20 13.05 -2.57
C ASP A 107 33.63 12.75 -1.18
N ILE A 108 33.33 11.48 -0.91
CA ILE A 108 32.90 10.99 0.41
C ILE A 108 34.03 10.14 0.99
N GLY A 109 34.70 10.61 2.03
CA GLY A 109 35.93 10.01 2.53
C GLY A 109 35.75 8.59 3.09
N THR A 110 34.54 8.25 3.56
CA THR A 110 34.25 6.89 4.06
C THR A 110 33.09 6.21 3.31
N ASN A 111 31.96 5.99 3.98
CA ASN A 111 30.83 5.24 3.45
C ASN A 111 29.69 6.17 3.03
N ALA A 112 28.94 5.78 2.01
CA ALA A 112 27.72 6.45 1.61
C ALA A 112 26.50 5.52 1.73
N ILE A 113 25.41 6.00 2.34
CA ILE A 113 24.11 5.33 2.39
C ILE A 113 23.10 6.28 1.76
N LEU A 114 22.61 5.94 0.57
CA LEU A 114 21.75 6.80 -0.23
C LEU A 114 20.43 6.08 -0.50
N ALA A 115 19.30 6.70 -0.15
CA ALA A 115 17.97 6.15 -0.37
C ALA A 115 17.08 7.17 -1.08
N GLY A 116 16.71 6.94 -2.33
CA GLY A 116 15.82 7.88 -3.01
C GLY A 116 15.12 7.38 -4.27
N GLY A 117 14.20 8.18 -4.81
CA GLY A 117 13.51 7.83 -6.06
C GLY A 117 14.50 7.74 -7.23
N THR A 118 15.33 8.78 -7.37
CA THR A 118 16.44 8.84 -8.31
C THR A 118 17.72 9.17 -7.54
N VAL A 119 18.76 8.33 -7.69
CA VAL A 119 20.08 8.56 -7.08
C VAL A 119 21.15 8.58 -8.16
N THR A 120 21.94 9.66 -8.19
CA THR A 120 23.03 9.83 -9.15
C THR A 120 24.33 10.11 -8.42
N LEU A 121 25.33 9.24 -8.63
CA LEU A 121 26.72 9.50 -8.31
C LEU A 121 27.39 10.08 -9.56
N GLY A 122 27.74 11.37 -9.51
CA GLY A 122 28.37 12.09 -10.61
C GLY A 122 29.80 11.61 -10.91
N PRO A 123 30.36 11.97 -12.07
CA PRO A 123 31.69 11.51 -12.49
C PRO A 123 32.83 12.02 -11.60
N GLY A 124 32.61 13.10 -10.86
CA GLY A 124 33.56 13.64 -9.90
C GLY A 124 33.46 13.02 -8.49
N ALA A 125 32.45 12.20 -8.22
CA ALA A 125 32.23 11.67 -6.88
C ALA A 125 33.08 10.42 -6.63
N THR A 126 33.92 10.46 -5.59
CA THR A 126 34.65 9.28 -5.09
C THR A 126 34.13 8.87 -3.73
N ILE A 127 33.67 7.63 -3.57
CA ILE A 127 33.35 7.03 -2.27
C ILE A 127 34.57 6.25 -1.79
N GLY A 128 35.19 6.70 -0.70
CA GLY A 128 36.45 6.18 -0.19
C GLY A 128 36.38 4.73 0.30
N ARG A 129 35.18 4.25 0.64
CA ARG A 129 34.93 2.88 1.11
C ARG A 129 33.66 2.31 0.47
N ASP A 130 32.66 1.95 1.27
CA ASP A 130 31.49 1.22 0.82
C ASP A 130 30.31 2.16 0.54
N ALA A 131 29.55 1.89 -0.52
CA ALA A 131 28.34 2.62 -0.88
C ALA A 131 27.14 1.68 -0.90
N MET A 132 26.10 2.00 -0.14
CA MET A 132 24.81 1.33 -0.19
C MET A 132 23.78 2.29 -0.79
N VAL A 133 23.25 1.94 -1.97
CA VAL A 133 22.34 2.80 -2.73
C VAL A 133 21.02 2.08 -2.98
N THR A 134 19.92 2.66 -2.54
CA THR A 134 18.57 2.14 -2.77
C THR A 134 17.76 3.17 -3.55
N GLY A 135 17.14 2.77 -4.66
CA GLY A 135 16.24 3.68 -5.37
C GLY A 135 15.47 3.10 -6.54
N GLY A 136 14.57 3.89 -7.13
CA GLY A 136 13.86 3.48 -8.34
C GLY A 136 14.83 3.43 -9.53
N GLN A 137 15.51 4.55 -9.76
CA GLN A 137 16.56 4.70 -10.77
C GLN A 137 17.87 5.10 -10.10
N VAL A 138 18.91 4.32 -10.35
CA VAL A 138 20.26 4.58 -9.81
C VAL A 138 21.24 4.70 -10.97
N THR A 139 22.01 5.80 -11.00
CA THR A 139 23.09 6.00 -11.97
C THR A 139 24.40 6.21 -11.22
N ASN A 140 25.39 5.38 -11.52
CA ASN A 140 26.76 5.55 -11.03
C ASN A 140 27.70 5.94 -12.18
N ALA A 141 28.19 7.17 -12.18
CA ALA A 141 29.28 7.64 -13.03
C ALA A 141 30.59 7.86 -12.25
N GLY A 142 30.54 7.80 -10.92
CA GLY A 142 31.67 8.06 -10.03
C GLY A 142 32.52 6.81 -9.72
N THR A 143 33.40 6.94 -8.73
CA THR A 143 34.29 5.87 -8.28
C THR A 143 33.94 5.43 -6.86
N VAL A 144 33.65 4.15 -6.64
CA VAL A 144 33.49 3.55 -5.31
C VAL A 144 34.68 2.63 -5.04
N ILE A 145 35.55 3.00 -4.10
CA ILE A 145 36.79 2.25 -3.85
C ILE A 145 36.49 0.86 -3.25
N GLY A 146 35.50 0.77 -2.35
CA GLY A 146 35.08 -0.46 -1.69
C GLY A 146 33.92 -1.16 -2.39
N ASN A 147 32.96 -1.64 -1.59
CA ASN A 147 31.79 -2.37 -2.08
C ASN A 147 30.66 -1.40 -2.45
N LEU A 148 30.13 -1.50 -3.66
CA LEU A 148 28.92 -0.83 -4.10
C LEU A 148 27.75 -1.82 -4.08
N SER A 149 26.87 -1.68 -3.10
CA SER A 149 25.62 -2.44 -2.98
C SER A 149 24.46 -1.61 -3.51
N VAL A 150 23.80 -2.04 -4.59
CA VAL A 150 22.69 -1.31 -5.21
C VAL A 150 21.41 -2.13 -5.19
N SER A 151 20.34 -1.57 -4.63
CA SER A 151 18.98 -2.12 -4.71
C SER A 151 18.10 -1.17 -5.53
N ALA A 152 17.88 -1.49 -6.81
CA ALA A 152 17.12 -0.62 -7.71
C ALA A 152 16.27 -1.34 -8.77
N GLN A 153 15.30 -0.63 -9.35
CA GLN A 153 14.54 -1.14 -10.51
C GLN A 153 15.34 -0.98 -11.81
N SER A 154 16.05 0.14 -11.94
CA SER A 154 16.94 0.43 -13.06
C SER A 154 18.29 0.91 -12.51
N PHE A 155 19.37 0.29 -12.96
CA PHE A 155 20.73 0.65 -12.59
C PHE A 155 21.60 0.83 -13.83
N ASP A 156 22.24 1.99 -13.95
CA ASP A 156 23.24 2.30 -14.98
C ASP A 156 24.57 2.60 -14.30
N ASN A 157 25.63 1.95 -14.77
CA ASN A 157 26.97 2.09 -14.21
C ASN A 157 27.98 2.39 -15.33
N SER A 158 28.40 3.66 -15.41
CA SER A 158 29.50 4.14 -16.25
C SER A 158 30.78 4.41 -15.45
N GLY A 159 30.70 4.33 -14.12
CA GLY A 159 31.79 4.54 -13.18
C GLY A 159 32.58 3.27 -12.83
N THR A 160 33.40 3.37 -11.78
CA THR A 160 34.20 2.24 -11.25
C THR A 160 33.72 1.85 -9.85
N ALA A 161 33.66 0.56 -9.55
CA ALA A 161 33.41 0.05 -8.21
C ALA A 161 34.36 -1.10 -7.90
N GLY A 162 34.86 -1.20 -6.66
CA GLY A 162 35.76 -2.27 -6.25
C GLY A 162 35.10 -3.65 -6.31
N HIS A 163 34.06 -3.86 -5.50
CA HIS A 163 33.16 -5.00 -5.62
C HIS A 163 31.74 -4.50 -5.84
N LEU A 164 31.04 -5.06 -6.81
CA LEU A 164 29.72 -4.59 -7.21
C LEU A 164 28.68 -5.68 -6.92
N GLU A 165 27.80 -5.42 -5.95
CA GLU A 165 26.64 -6.24 -5.62
C GLU A 165 25.38 -5.50 -6.06
N VAL A 166 24.72 -5.98 -7.11
CA VAL A 166 23.49 -5.36 -7.64
C VAL A 166 22.34 -6.32 -7.41
N GLU A 167 21.48 -5.98 -6.46
CA GLU A 167 20.17 -6.60 -6.32
C GLU A 167 19.18 -5.77 -7.14
N LEU A 168 19.05 -6.12 -8.43
CA LEU A 168 17.95 -5.60 -9.22
C LEU A 168 16.66 -6.11 -8.56
N SER A 169 15.90 -5.17 -8.00
CA SER A 169 14.57 -5.46 -7.51
C SER A 169 13.70 -5.76 -8.72
N GLU A 170 13.71 -7.02 -9.18
CA GLU A 170 12.56 -7.54 -9.89
C GLU A 170 11.33 -7.23 -9.02
N PRO A 171 10.19 -6.80 -9.58
CA PRO A 171 8.97 -6.61 -8.81
C PRO A 171 8.60 -7.94 -8.15
N ARG A 172 9.18 -8.19 -6.96
CA ARG A 172 9.15 -9.47 -6.30
C ARG A 172 7.74 -9.58 -5.78
N ASP A 173 6.98 -10.39 -6.48
CA ASP A 173 5.58 -10.74 -6.29
C ASP A 173 5.35 -11.49 -4.96
N GLN A 174 6.04 -11.11 -3.87
CA GLN A 174 5.76 -11.58 -2.52
C GLN A 174 4.31 -11.25 -2.15
N PHE A 175 3.78 -10.13 -2.66
CA PHE A 175 2.37 -9.79 -2.60
C PHE A 175 1.46 -10.80 -3.31
N SER A 176 1.92 -11.54 -4.34
CA SER A 176 1.10 -12.49 -5.09
C SER A 176 0.79 -13.77 -4.29
N ALA A 177 1.74 -14.27 -3.49
CA ALA A 177 1.56 -15.44 -2.64
C ALA A 177 0.65 -15.13 -1.44
N PHE A 178 0.86 -13.96 -0.81
CA PHE A 178 -0.05 -13.48 0.24
C PHE A 178 -1.45 -13.18 -0.30
N ARG A 179 -1.56 -12.61 -1.50
CA ARG A 179 -2.84 -12.36 -2.18
C ARG A 179 -3.57 -13.66 -2.53
N SER A 180 -2.88 -14.67 -3.06
CA SER A 180 -3.50 -15.94 -3.42
C SER A 180 -3.94 -16.74 -2.20
N LEU A 181 -3.13 -16.73 -1.12
CA LEU A 181 -3.52 -17.31 0.16
C LEU A 181 -4.71 -16.58 0.79
N GLY A 182 -4.71 -15.24 0.77
CA GLY A 182 -5.83 -14.43 1.27
C GLY A 182 -7.13 -14.70 0.52
N LEU A 183 -7.09 -14.76 -0.80
CA LEU A 183 -8.25 -15.13 -1.64
C LEU A 183 -8.75 -16.55 -1.37
N PHE A 184 -7.84 -17.49 -1.16
CA PHE A 184 -8.18 -18.86 -0.80
C PHE A 184 -8.88 -18.92 0.56
N LEU A 185 -8.29 -18.29 1.59
CA LEU A 185 -8.88 -18.22 2.93
C LEU A 185 -10.24 -17.52 2.94
N LEU A 186 -10.39 -16.43 2.18
CA LEU A 186 -11.67 -15.75 2.00
C LEU A 186 -12.71 -16.68 1.38
N SER A 187 -12.34 -17.45 0.35
CA SER A 187 -13.23 -18.43 -0.29
C SER A 187 -13.69 -19.50 0.70
N VAL A 188 -12.77 -20.00 1.53
CA VAL A 188 -13.10 -20.97 2.60
C VAL A 188 -14.04 -20.33 3.64
N GLY A 189 -13.77 -19.09 4.07
CA GLY A 189 -14.64 -18.36 4.99
C GLY A 189 -16.05 -18.16 4.43
N MET A 190 -16.16 -17.76 3.16
CA MET A 190 -17.44 -17.56 2.47
C MET A 190 -18.22 -18.86 2.30
N PHE A 191 -17.53 -19.99 2.08
CA PHE A 191 -18.15 -21.31 2.02
C PHE A 191 -18.85 -21.65 3.34
N PHE A 192 -18.13 -21.53 4.46
CA PHE A 192 -18.71 -21.78 5.78
C PHE A 192 -19.81 -20.77 6.13
N LEU A 193 -19.61 -19.49 5.81
CA LEU A 193 -20.62 -18.45 6.03
C LEU A 193 -21.92 -18.77 5.28
N GLY A 194 -21.84 -19.19 4.01
CA GLY A 194 -23.01 -19.59 3.24
C GLY A 194 -23.76 -20.78 3.85
N LEU A 195 -23.05 -21.80 4.32
CA LEU A 195 -23.66 -22.94 5.02
C LEU A 195 -24.35 -22.51 6.33
N VAL A 196 -23.70 -21.64 7.12
CA VAL A 196 -24.29 -21.09 8.35
C VAL A 196 -25.54 -20.28 8.03
N LEU A 197 -25.52 -19.41 7.02
CA LEU A 197 -26.66 -18.58 6.63
C LEU A 197 -27.86 -19.43 6.17
N ILE A 198 -27.63 -20.47 5.36
CA ILE A 198 -28.68 -21.42 4.96
C ILE A 198 -29.28 -22.11 6.19
N ARG A 199 -28.45 -22.39 7.20
CA ARG A 199 -28.90 -23.11 8.40
C ARG A 199 -29.62 -22.23 9.42
N VAL A 200 -29.23 -20.97 9.55
CA VAL A 200 -29.77 -19.99 10.51
C VAL A 200 -31.01 -19.29 9.96
N ALA A 201 -31.02 -18.92 8.69
CA ALA A 201 -32.11 -18.17 8.06
C ALA A 201 -32.55 -18.79 6.72
N PRO A 202 -33.00 -20.07 6.71
CA PRO A 202 -33.35 -20.78 5.48
C PRO A 202 -34.43 -20.05 4.68
N ALA A 203 -35.50 -19.60 5.32
CA ALA A 203 -36.63 -18.95 4.62
C ALA A 203 -36.18 -17.70 3.85
N ARG A 204 -35.37 -16.83 4.47
CA ARG A 204 -34.89 -15.58 3.84
C ARG A 204 -33.99 -15.88 2.65
N PHE A 205 -33.08 -16.84 2.79
CA PHE A 205 -32.15 -17.20 1.73
C PHE A 205 -32.86 -17.84 0.53
N LEU A 206 -33.90 -18.65 0.79
CA LEU A 206 -34.73 -19.29 -0.22
C LEU A 206 -35.60 -18.27 -0.98
N THR A 207 -36.19 -17.30 -0.29
CA THR A 207 -37.00 -16.24 -0.94
C THR A 207 -36.16 -15.39 -1.88
N VAL A 208 -34.94 -15.01 -1.48
CA VAL A 208 -34.04 -14.23 -2.35
C VAL A 208 -33.59 -15.08 -3.55
N GLU A 209 -33.36 -16.38 -3.38
CA GLU A 209 -33.03 -17.32 -4.46
C GLU A 209 -34.15 -17.47 -5.50
N GLU A 210 -35.40 -17.64 -5.05
CA GLU A 210 -36.55 -17.73 -5.96
C GLU A 210 -36.69 -16.47 -6.79
N GLU A 211 -36.46 -15.32 -6.15
CA GLU A 211 -36.51 -14.03 -6.81
C GLU A 211 -35.38 -13.92 -7.86
N VAL A 212 -34.16 -14.38 -7.57
CA VAL A 212 -33.05 -14.46 -8.55
C VAL A 212 -33.46 -15.23 -9.81
N ARG A 213 -34.18 -16.35 -9.67
CA ARG A 213 -34.51 -17.26 -10.77
C ARG A 213 -35.61 -16.73 -11.70
N ARG A 214 -36.48 -15.83 -11.23
CA ARG A 214 -37.68 -15.39 -11.96
C ARG A 214 -37.39 -14.59 -13.24
N SER A 215 -36.42 -13.68 -13.21
CA SER A 215 -36.04 -12.85 -14.37
C SER A 215 -34.55 -12.48 -14.37
N PRO A 216 -33.66 -13.44 -14.65
CA PRO A 216 -32.22 -13.29 -14.44
C PRO A 216 -31.60 -12.09 -15.19
N LEU A 217 -31.97 -11.88 -16.46
CA LEU A 217 -31.41 -10.80 -17.27
C LEU A 217 -31.81 -9.40 -16.76
N VAL A 218 -33.10 -9.18 -16.54
CA VAL A 218 -33.61 -7.88 -16.06
C VAL A 218 -33.02 -7.54 -14.69
N LYS A 219 -32.89 -8.53 -13.81
CA LYS A 219 -32.32 -8.36 -12.47
C LYS A 219 -30.83 -8.12 -12.49
N THR A 220 -30.10 -8.79 -13.38
CA THR A 220 -28.67 -8.52 -13.55
C THR A 220 -28.47 -7.07 -14.00
N ILE A 221 -29.24 -6.58 -14.98
CA ILE A 221 -29.15 -5.19 -15.44
C ILE A 221 -29.54 -4.21 -14.33
N ALA A 222 -30.68 -4.42 -13.67
CA ALA A 222 -31.16 -3.55 -12.59
C ALA A 222 -30.17 -3.51 -11.40
N GLY A 223 -29.60 -4.66 -11.03
CA GLY A 223 -28.61 -4.76 -9.97
C GLY A 223 -27.30 -4.09 -10.33
N PHE A 224 -26.84 -4.23 -11.57
CA PHE A 224 -25.62 -3.56 -12.05
C PHE A 224 -25.73 -2.04 -11.94
N PHE A 225 -26.83 -1.46 -12.45
CA PHE A 225 -27.07 -0.02 -12.30
C PHE A 225 -27.29 0.37 -10.84
N GLY A 226 -27.97 -0.46 -10.04
CA GLY A 226 -28.15 -0.23 -8.61
C GLY A 226 -26.83 -0.15 -7.84
N ILE A 227 -25.87 -1.03 -8.16
CA ILE A 227 -24.51 -1.03 -7.60
C ILE A 227 -23.78 0.26 -7.97
N ILE A 228 -23.84 0.68 -9.24
CA ILE A 228 -23.20 1.92 -9.70
C ILE A 228 -23.79 3.13 -8.97
N VAL A 229 -25.11 3.23 -8.90
CA VAL A 229 -25.79 4.33 -8.21
C VAL A 229 -25.43 4.35 -6.73
N ALA A 230 -25.46 3.19 -6.06
CA ALA A 230 -25.08 3.07 -4.65
C ALA A 230 -23.61 3.50 -4.42
N PHE A 231 -22.69 3.05 -5.28
CA PHE A 231 -21.28 3.41 -5.23
C PHE A 231 -21.08 4.92 -5.39
N ILE A 232 -21.74 5.56 -6.36
CA ILE A 232 -21.69 7.03 -6.55
C ILE A 232 -22.21 7.75 -5.30
N VAL A 233 -23.36 7.33 -4.76
CA VAL A 233 -23.94 7.93 -3.55
C VAL A 233 -22.99 7.80 -2.36
N LEU A 234 -22.35 6.64 -2.18
CA LEU A 234 -21.38 6.42 -1.10
C LEU A 234 -20.13 7.30 -1.26
N ILE A 235 -19.64 7.49 -2.49
CA ILE A 235 -18.54 8.43 -2.76
C ILE A 235 -18.96 9.85 -2.38
N LEU A 236 -20.13 10.31 -2.81
CA LEU A 236 -20.61 11.66 -2.51
C LEU A 236 -20.74 11.89 -0.99
N ILE A 237 -21.21 10.88 -0.25
CA ILE A 237 -21.26 10.91 1.21
C ILE A 237 -19.85 10.97 1.82
N SER A 238 -18.90 10.22 1.26
CA SER A 238 -17.52 10.16 1.77
C SER A 238 -16.75 11.48 1.61
N ILE A 239 -17.09 12.28 0.59
CA ILE A 239 -16.49 13.60 0.37
C ILE A 239 -16.85 14.57 1.52
N THR A 240 -18.00 14.37 2.16
CA THR A 240 -18.39 15.20 3.30
C THR A 240 -17.66 14.75 4.57
N ILE A 241 -16.76 15.61 5.09
CA ILE A 241 -15.94 15.34 6.30
C ILE A 241 -16.81 14.91 7.49
N VAL A 242 -18.00 15.51 7.62
CA VAL A 242 -18.95 15.24 8.71
C VAL A 242 -19.53 13.82 8.63
N LEU A 243 -19.77 13.27 7.43
CA LEU A 243 -20.34 11.93 7.27
C LEU A 243 -19.27 10.84 7.10
N LEU A 244 -17.98 11.17 7.08
CA LEU A 244 -16.92 10.19 6.85
C LEU A 244 -16.99 8.97 7.80
N PRO A 245 -17.23 9.10 9.12
CA PRO A 245 -17.37 7.94 10.00
C PRO A 245 -18.56 7.05 9.62
N LEU A 246 -19.69 7.65 9.21
CA LEU A 246 -20.86 6.93 8.73
C LEU A 246 -20.61 6.28 7.37
N ALA A 247 -19.86 6.96 6.49
CA ALA A 247 -19.51 6.48 5.17
C ALA A 247 -18.71 5.17 5.25
N ILE A 248 -17.74 5.08 6.17
CA ILE A 248 -16.95 3.85 6.38
C ILE A 248 -17.86 2.66 6.71
N ILE A 249 -18.78 2.83 7.66
CA ILE A 249 -19.75 1.79 8.04
C ILE A 249 -20.63 1.39 6.84
N LEU A 250 -21.08 2.37 6.04
CA LEU A 250 -21.91 2.11 4.87
C LEU A 250 -21.12 1.40 3.75
N TRP A 251 -19.85 1.74 3.55
CA TRP A 251 -18.95 1.05 2.62
C TRP A 251 -18.72 -0.40 3.03
N GLU A 252 -18.51 -0.65 4.31
CA GLU A 252 -18.37 -2.01 4.85
C GLU A 252 -19.67 -2.82 4.64
N ALA A 253 -20.81 -2.24 5.01
CA ALA A 253 -22.12 -2.87 4.81
C ALA A 253 -22.39 -3.16 3.33
N PHE A 254 -22.03 -2.22 2.44
CA PHE A 254 -22.16 -2.38 1.00
C PHE A 254 -21.29 -3.54 0.49
N CYS A 255 -19.99 -3.56 0.84
CA CYS A 255 -19.06 -4.63 0.48
C CYS A 255 -19.54 -6.01 1.00
N LEU A 256 -19.98 -6.09 2.25
CA LEU A 256 -20.57 -7.31 2.83
C LEU A 256 -21.83 -7.74 2.09
N GLY A 257 -22.68 -6.78 1.69
CA GLY A 257 -23.85 -7.04 0.86
C GLY A 257 -23.48 -7.68 -0.48
N LEU A 258 -22.48 -7.14 -1.19
CA LEU A 258 -21.99 -7.71 -2.45
C LEU A 258 -21.41 -9.12 -2.27
N LEU A 259 -20.71 -9.37 -1.16
CA LEU A 259 -20.20 -10.70 -0.82
C LEU A 259 -21.35 -11.69 -0.59
N ILE A 260 -22.34 -11.32 0.22
CA ILE A 260 -23.51 -12.17 0.50
C ILE A 260 -24.34 -12.43 -0.77
N SER A 261 -24.45 -11.45 -1.67
CA SER A 261 -25.12 -11.59 -2.98
C SER A 261 -24.59 -12.79 -3.78
N THR A 262 -23.28 -13.02 -3.75
CA THR A 262 -22.67 -14.18 -4.46
C THR A 262 -23.07 -15.53 -3.87
N LEU A 263 -23.35 -15.59 -2.57
CA LEU A 263 -23.78 -16.82 -1.88
C LEU A 263 -25.19 -17.23 -2.33
N VAL A 264 -26.11 -16.28 -2.47
CA VAL A 264 -27.47 -16.55 -2.94
C VAL A 264 -27.44 -17.07 -4.38
N VAL A 265 -26.65 -16.41 -5.24
CA VAL A 265 -26.47 -16.85 -6.63
C VAL A 265 -25.82 -18.23 -6.71
N SER A 266 -24.92 -18.57 -5.80
CA SER A 266 -24.32 -19.92 -5.73
C SER A 266 -25.39 -21.00 -5.51
N LEU A 267 -26.36 -20.78 -4.61
CA LEU A 267 -27.47 -21.73 -4.42
C LEU A 267 -28.39 -21.79 -5.65
N ALA A 268 -28.74 -20.63 -6.22
CA ALA A 268 -29.57 -20.56 -7.42
C ALA A 268 -28.94 -21.33 -8.58
N PHE A 269 -27.64 -21.14 -8.78
CA PHE A 269 -26.87 -21.78 -9.83
C PHE A 269 -26.76 -23.30 -9.61
N GLY A 270 -26.52 -23.73 -8.36
CA GLY A 270 -26.54 -25.14 -8.01
C GLY A 270 -27.90 -25.81 -8.25
N ARG A 271 -29.00 -25.11 -7.97
CA ARG A 271 -30.37 -25.54 -8.31
C ARG A 271 -30.58 -25.68 -9.80
N THR A 272 -30.13 -24.71 -10.60
CA THR A 272 -30.20 -24.77 -12.05
C THR A 272 -29.47 -26.01 -12.59
N ILE A 273 -28.27 -26.29 -12.10
CA ILE A 273 -27.49 -27.48 -12.50
C ILE A 273 -28.21 -28.77 -12.10
N ALA A 274 -28.67 -28.87 -10.86
CA ALA A 274 -29.39 -30.05 -10.38
C ALA A 274 -30.68 -30.31 -11.19
N GLY A 275 -31.39 -29.26 -11.60
CA GLY A 275 -32.54 -29.36 -12.49
C GLY A 275 -32.20 -29.97 -13.86
N TYR A 276 -31.07 -29.56 -14.46
CA TYR A 276 -30.59 -30.17 -15.72
C TYR A 276 -30.18 -31.63 -15.54
N LEU A 277 -29.55 -31.97 -14.41
CA LEU A 277 -29.13 -33.34 -14.09
C LEU A 277 -30.26 -34.21 -13.53
N LYS A 278 -31.48 -33.68 -13.37
CA LYS A 278 -32.62 -34.34 -12.70
C LYS A 278 -32.25 -34.90 -11.32
N TRP A 279 -31.36 -34.20 -10.62
CA TRP A 279 -30.87 -34.59 -9.32
C TRP A 279 -31.67 -33.90 -8.23
N GLU A 280 -32.41 -34.66 -7.42
CA GLU A 280 -33.08 -34.14 -6.23
C GLU A 280 -32.13 -34.17 -5.04
N ALA A 281 -31.74 -33.00 -4.57
CA ALA A 281 -30.81 -32.84 -3.46
C ALA A 281 -31.28 -31.76 -2.48
N PRO A 282 -30.96 -31.90 -1.18
CA PRO A 282 -31.25 -30.87 -0.18
C PRO A 282 -30.49 -29.56 -0.47
N PRO A 283 -31.00 -28.39 -0.02
CA PRO A 283 -30.45 -27.08 -0.38
C PRO A 283 -28.97 -26.88 -0.08
N TRP A 284 -28.45 -27.49 0.99
CA TRP A 284 -27.03 -27.37 1.34
C TRP A 284 -26.11 -28.06 0.31
N GLN A 285 -26.53 -29.18 -0.30
CA GLN A 285 -25.76 -29.85 -1.37
C GLN A 285 -25.77 -29.01 -2.65
N LEU A 286 -26.93 -28.46 -2.99
CA LEU A 286 -27.08 -27.56 -4.14
C LEU A 286 -26.18 -26.33 -3.98
N PHE A 287 -26.13 -25.74 -2.78
CA PHE A 287 -25.22 -24.64 -2.48
C PHE A 287 -23.76 -25.05 -2.66
N ILE A 288 -23.32 -26.20 -2.12
CA ILE A 288 -21.92 -26.66 -2.25
C ILE A 288 -21.54 -26.77 -3.74
N VAL A 289 -22.37 -27.46 -4.53
CA VAL A 289 -22.10 -27.68 -5.95
C VAL A 289 -22.02 -26.35 -6.69
N GLY A 290 -23.02 -25.48 -6.50
CA GLY A 290 -23.04 -24.18 -7.15
C GLY A 290 -21.90 -23.27 -6.70
N PHE A 291 -21.57 -23.24 -5.41
CA PHE A 291 -20.47 -22.45 -4.86
C PHE A 291 -19.11 -22.90 -5.38
N VAL A 292 -18.83 -24.21 -5.41
CA VAL A 292 -17.55 -24.74 -5.91
C VAL A 292 -17.37 -24.39 -7.38
N ILE A 293 -18.39 -24.61 -8.21
CA ILE A 293 -18.32 -24.33 -9.65
C ILE A 293 -18.14 -22.82 -9.89
N LEU A 294 -18.94 -21.98 -9.21
CA LEU A 294 -18.86 -20.54 -9.37
C LEU A 294 -17.50 -19.99 -8.87
N ASN A 295 -16.98 -20.52 -7.75
CA ASN A 295 -15.65 -20.15 -7.23
C ASN A 295 -14.53 -20.54 -8.20
N LEU A 296 -14.64 -21.69 -8.88
CA LEU A 296 -13.68 -22.09 -9.92
C LEU A 296 -13.76 -21.16 -11.13
N LEU A 297 -14.97 -20.81 -11.59
CA LEU A 297 -15.18 -19.86 -12.70
C LEU A 297 -14.56 -18.49 -12.39
N PHE A 298 -14.69 -18.01 -11.16
CA PHE A 298 -14.12 -16.73 -10.73
C PHE A 298 -12.59 -16.67 -10.79
N ARG A 299 -11.90 -17.82 -10.78
CA ARG A 299 -10.43 -17.88 -10.87
C ARG A 299 -9.91 -17.77 -12.29
N ILE A 300 -10.75 -17.95 -13.31
CA ILE A 300 -10.35 -17.86 -14.71
C ILE A 300 -10.15 -16.37 -15.06
N PRO A 301 -8.98 -15.93 -15.53
CA PRO A 301 -8.77 -14.55 -15.97
C PRO A 301 -9.78 -14.14 -17.04
N VAL A 302 -10.23 -12.88 -17.01
CA VAL A 302 -11.25 -12.29 -17.91
C VAL A 302 -12.66 -12.89 -17.74
N VAL A 303 -12.81 -14.21 -17.85
CA VAL A 303 -14.09 -14.92 -17.70
C VAL A 303 -14.63 -14.75 -16.28
N GLY A 304 -13.78 -14.93 -15.27
CA GLY A 304 -14.15 -14.78 -13.87
C GLY A 304 -14.70 -13.40 -13.54
N ILE A 305 -14.16 -12.33 -14.13
CA ILE A 305 -14.64 -10.95 -13.91
C ILE A 305 -16.09 -10.81 -14.37
N ILE A 306 -16.42 -11.36 -15.55
CA ILE A 306 -17.78 -11.33 -16.10
C ILE A 306 -18.73 -12.10 -15.19
N PHE A 307 -18.36 -13.31 -14.77
CA PHE A 307 -19.20 -14.12 -13.87
C PHE A 307 -19.38 -13.47 -12.50
N VAL A 308 -18.33 -12.85 -11.93
CA VAL A 308 -18.43 -12.09 -10.67
C VAL A 308 -19.40 -10.92 -10.85
N ALA A 309 -19.25 -10.13 -11.92
CA ALA A 309 -20.12 -9.00 -12.18
C ALA A 309 -21.59 -9.42 -12.31
N ILE A 310 -21.87 -10.51 -13.04
CA ILE A 310 -23.22 -11.06 -13.17
C ILE A 310 -23.75 -11.53 -11.81
N ALA A 311 -22.96 -12.32 -11.07
CA ALA A 311 -23.39 -12.90 -9.81
C ALA A 311 -23.67 -11.83 -8.74
N VAL A 312 -22.77 -10.85 -8.61
CA VAL A 312 -22.94 -9.74 -7.66
C VAL A 312 -24.15 -8.89 -8.05
N SER A 313 -24.30 -8.56 -9.33
CA SER A 313 -25.44 -7.76 -9.81
C SER A 313 -26.77 -8.46 -9.57
N LEU A 314 -26.86 -9.74 -9.95
CA LEU A 314 -28.07 -10.54 -9.80
C LEU A 314 -28.48 -10.73 -8.33
N GLY A 315 -27.53 -11.05 -7.45
CA GLY A 315 -27.80 -11.21 -6.02
C GLY A 315 -28.21 -9.89 -5.36
N THR A 316 -27.58 -8.78 -5.77
CA THR A 316 -27.88 -7.45 -5.20
C THR A 316 -29.29 -7.00 -5.59
N ALA A 317 -29.70 -7.19 -6.85
CA ALA A 317 -31.07 -6.89 -7.28
C ALA A 317 -32.13 -7.67 -6.52
N ALA A 318 -31.89 -8.96 -6.28
CA ALA A 318 -32.81 -9.80 -5.52
C ALA A 318 -32.91 -9.34 -4.06
N PHE A 319 -31.79 -8.97 -3.45
CA PHE A 319 -31.77 -8.45 -2.08
C PHE A 319 -32.59 -7.16 -1.95
N PHE A 320 -32.36 -6.15 -2.81
CA PHE A 320 -33.12 -4.91 -2.79
C PHE A 320 -34.62 -5.12 -3.07
N TRP A 321 -34.96 -6.02 -3.99
CA TRP A 321 -36.35 -6.33 -4.29
C TRP A 321 -37.08 -6.93 -3.08
N THR A 322 -36.45 -7.86 -2.36
CA THR A 322 -37.04 -8.44 -1.15
C THR A 322 -37.26 -7.40 -0.04
N LEU A 323 -36.32 -6.46 0.14
CA LEU A 323 -36.48 -5.35 1.09
C LEU A 323 -37.60 -4.39 0.70
N TRP A 324 -37.76 -4.13 -0.60
CA TRP A 324 -38.81 -3.25 -1.11
C TRP A 324 -40.21 -3.86 -0.93
N VAL A 325 -40.38 -5.15 -1.25
CA VAL A 325 -41.67 -5.87 -1.11
C VAL A 325 -42.10 -6.02 0.35
N HIS A 326 -41.16 -6.23 1.28
CA HIS A 326 -41.49 -6.40 2.70
C HIS A 326 -41.57 -5.08 3.49
N ARG A 327 -41.35 -3.94 2.82
CA ARG A 327 -41.46 -2.61 3.43
C ARG A 327 -42.87 -2.33 3.98
N ASP A 328 -43.90 -2.87 3.33
CA ASP A 328 -45.30 -2.65 3.74
C ASP A 328 -45.68 -3.51 4.96
N ALA A 329 -45.08 -4.70 5.11
CA ALA A 329 -45.27 -5.56 6.27
C ALA A 329 -44.66 -4.97 7.56
N ILE A 330 -43.55 -4.22 7.45
CA ILE A 330 -42.90 -3.56 8.59
C ILE A 330 -43.68 -2.30 9.02
N ARG A 331 -44.30 -1.58 8.07
CA ARG A 331 -45.13 -0.41 8.36
C ARG A 331 -46.47 -0.77 9.02
N GLY A 332 -47.02 -1.94 8.74
CA GLY A 332 -48.24 -2.45 9.37
C GLY A 332 -48.08 -2.99 10.80
N ALA A 333 -46.85 -3.23 11.27
CA ALA A 333 -46.55 -3.70 12.63
C ALA A 333 -46.19 -2.56 13.61
N ALA A 334 -46.10 -1.33 13.12
CA ALA A 334 -45.75 -0.13 13.88
C ALA A 334 -46.89 0.89 14.00
N GLY A 335 -48.11 0.52 13.58
CA GLY A 335 -49.35 1.28 13.77
C GLY A 335 -50.36 0.44 14.53
#